data_AF-A0AAD9KIH3-F1
#
_entry.id   AF-A0AAD9KIH3-F1
#
_cell.length_a   1.000
_cell.length_b   1.000
_cell.length_c   1.000
_cell.angle_alpha   90.00
_cell.angle_beta   90.00
_cell.angle_gamma   90.00
#
_symmetry.space_group_name_H-M   'P 1'
#
loop_
_entity.id
_entity.type
_entity.pdbx_description
1 polymer ?
#
loop_
_entity_poly.entity_id
_entity_poly.type
_entity_poly.pdbx_seq_one_letter_code
_entity_poly.pdbx_strand_id
1 'polypeptide(L)'
;MLPTLVERLLEKTSMLESLVVKLERSNQQLLSLMGEQSQEIRRLREDIATMAIPDSTEIRRHSRIRRKSGATLADIEQMIDDAAKTETIDEIIIVGGTHETTSDVSAANIKENIAQLLRKAKTLTPTISVSSVLPSKHRANPDRRADVNVKMKEACNEVDVKFVDNDANFTFWNGAADDAAFQRDGSSI
;
A
#
# COMPACT_ATOMS: atom_id res chain seq x y z
N MET A 1 28.88 61.20 -59.00
CA MET A 1 28.83 59.90 -58.29
C MET A 1 28.96 59.99 -56.76
N LEU A 2 29.48 61.08 -56.19
CA LEU A 2 29.58 61.28 -54.73
C LEU A 2 28.23 61.47 -53.97
N PRO A 3 27.22 62.17 -54.50
CA PRO A 3 25.98 62.46 -53.74
C PRO A 3 25.20 61.20 -53.35
N THR A 4 25.11 60.23 -54.26
CA THR A 4 24.41 58.95 -54.05
C THR A 4 25.09 58.03 -53.04
N LEU A 5 26.39 58.22 -52.78
CA LEU A 5 27.11 57.44 -51.77
C LEU A 5 26.85 57.96 -50.35
N VAL A 6 26.73 59.30 -50.21
CA VAL A 6 26.42 59.98 -48.94
C VAL A 6 24.98 59.68 -48.51
N GLU A 7 24.02 59.71 -49.43
CA GLU A 7 22.62 59.35 -49.13
C GLU A 7 22.50 57.89 -48.64
N ARG A 8 23.18 56.95 -49.29
CA ARG A 8 23.20 55.54 -48.87
C ARG A 8 23.89 55.33 -47.52
N LEU A 9 24.92 56.14 -47.22
CA LEU A 9 25.56 56.11 -45.91
C LEU A 9 24.62 56.63 -44.82
N LEU A 10 23.93 57.75 -45.05
CA LEU A 10 22.96 58.31 -44.11
C LEU A 10 21.79 57.35 -43.86
N GLU A 11 21.28 56.69 -44.90
CA GLU A 11 20.22 55.68 -44.78
C GLU A 11 20.68 54.49 -43.94
N LYS A 12 21.91 53.99 -44.17
CA LYS A 12 22.48 52.91 -43.36
C LYS A 12 22.72 53.31 -41.91
N THR A 13 23.17 54.54 -41.66
CA THR A 13 23.38 55.06 -40.29
C THR A 13 22.04 55.16 -39.56
N SER A 14 21.00 55.70 -40.21
CA SER A 14 19.65 55.78 -39.64
C SER A 14 19.07 54.38 -39.32
N MET A 15 19.30 53.40 -40.21
CA MET A 15 18.88 52.02 -39.97
C MET A 15 19.64 51.38 -38.80
N LEU A 16 20.94 51.64 -38.67
CA LEU A 16 21.76 51.20 -37.53
C LEU A 16 21.28 51.81 -36.20
N GLU A 17 21.00 53.10 -36.17
CA GLU A 17 20.45 53.77 -34.99
C GLU A 17 19.10 53.17 -34.59
N SER A 18 18.21 52.90 -35.56
CA SER A 18 16.94 52.23 -35.31
C SER A 18 17.11 50.82 -34.73
N LEU A 19 18.09 50.07 -35.21
CA LEU A 19 18.41 48.72 -34.71
C LEU A 19 18.97 48.77 -33.28
N VAL A 20 19.85 49.72 -32.98
CA VAL A 20 20.42 49.92 -31.63
C VAL A 20 19.30 50.22 -30.64
N VAL A 21 18.39 51.13 -30.96
CA VAL A 21 17.24 51.47 -30.08
C VAL A 21 16.33 50.24 -29.85
N LYS A 22 16.11 49.41 -30.89
CA LYS A 22 15.34 48.17 -30.74
C LYS A 22 16.05 47.15 -29.84
N LEU A 23 17.37 47.01 -29.99
CA LEU A 23 18.21 46.14 -29.16
C LEU A 23 18.20 46.58 -27.70
N GLU A 24 18.34 47.87 -27.43
CA GLU A 24 18.30 48.42 -26.07
C GLU A 24 16.95 48.16 -25.40
N ARG A 25 15.84 48.36 -26.13
CA ARG A 25 14.50 48.03 -25.63
C ARG A 25 14.34 46.55 -25.35
N SER A 26 14.81 45.68 -26.25
CA SER A 26 14.75 44.23 -26.05
C SER A 26 15.57 43.79 -24.84
N ASN A 27 16.75 44.39 -24.63
CA ASN A 27 17.58 44.11 -23.46
C ASN A 27 16.93 44.57 -22.15
N GLN A 28 16.30 45.75 -22.14
CA GLN A 28 15.54 46.22 -20.98
C GLN A 28 14.37 45.29 -20.63
N GLN A 29 13.64 44.80 -21.64
CA GLN A 29 12.55 43.84 -21.45
C GLN A 29 13.05 42.51 -20.87
N LEU A 30 14.18 41.98 -21.38
CA LEU A 30 14.79 40.75 -20.87
C LEU A 30 15.22 40.89 -19.41
N LEU A 31 15.83 42.02 -19.04
CA LEU A 31 16.23 42.27 -17.66
C LEU A 31 15.04 42.34 -16.70
N SER A 32 13.92 42.95 -17.14
CA SER A 32 12.67 42.95 -16.37
C SER A 32 12.15 41.53 -16.14
N LEU A 33 12.09 40.73 -17.21
CA LEU A 33 11.57 39.36 -17.16
C LEU A 33 12.42 38.45 -16.26
N MET A 34 13.75 38.60 -16.31
CA MET A 34 14.67 37.88 -15.41
C MET A 34 14.48 38.29 -13.94
N GLY A 35 14.18 39.56 -13.68
CA GLY A 35 13.86 40.06 -12.34
C GLY A 35 12.59 39.41 -11.77
N GLU A 36 11.52 39.35 -12.57
CA GLU A 36 10.25 38.71 -12.21
C GLU A 36 10.44 37.20 -11.95
N GLN A 37 11.14 36.50 -12.85
CA GLN A 37 11.44 35.07 -12.66
C GLN A 37 12.26 34.79 -11.40
N SER A 38 13.22 35.66 -11.07
CA SER A 38 14.03 35.51 -9.86
C SER A 38 13.21 35.66 -8.59
N GLN A 39 12.23 36.58 -8.59
CA GLN A 39 11.30 36.75 -7.48
C GLN A 39 10.36 35.55 -7.34
N GLU A 40 9.88 34.99 -8.45
CA GLU A 40 9.01 33.82 -8.42
C GLU A 40 9.74 32.57 -7.91
N ILE A 41 10.98 32.34 -8.36
CA ILE A 41 11.83 31.26 -7.85
C ILE A 41 12.04 31.40 -6.34
N ARG A 42 12.24 32.63 -5.86
CA ARG A 42 12.40 32.89 -4.43
C ARG A 42 11.12 32.55 -3.65
N ARG A 43 9.95 32.98 -4.13
CA ARG A 43 8.65 32.64 -3.52
C ARG A 43 8.44 31.13 -3.47
N LEU A 44 8.64 30.43 -4.59
CA LEU A 44 8.51 28.96 -4.63
C LEU A 44 9.45 28.25 -3.66
N ARG A 45 10.67 28.76 -3.47
CA ARG A 45 11.60 28.20 -2.46
C ARG A 45 11.13 28.45 -1.03
N GLU A 46 10.58 29.62 -0.75
CA GLU A 46 10.00 29.95 0.56
C GLU A 46 8.74 29.10 0.83
N ASP A 47 7.90 28.87 -0.18
CA ASP A 47 6.74 27.97 -0.11
C ASP A 47 7.17 26.51 0.12
N ILE A 48 8.19 26.02 -0.59
CA ILE A 48 8.73 24.66 -0.37
C ILE A 48 9.33 24.52 1.04
N ALA A 49 10.00 25.56 1.55
CA ALA A 49 10.58 25.53 2.89
C ALA A 49 9.52 25.57 4.00
N THR A 50 8.37 26.20 3.74
CA THR A 50 7.24 26.31 4.69
C THR A 50 6.23 25.18 4.55
N MET A 51 6.19 24.49 3.41
CA MET A 51 5.66 23.13 3.29
C MET A 51 6.60 22.20 4.06
N ALA A 52 6.49 22.27 5.40
CA ALA A 52 6.97 21.23 6.27
C ALA A 52 6.46 19.91 5.71
N ILE A 53 7.38 19.10 5.17
CA ILE A 53 7.17 17.65 5.10
C ILE A 53 6.87 17.32 6.56
N PRO A 54 5.63 16.93 6.94
CA PRO A 54 5.36 16.56 8.30
C PRO A 54 6.41 15.53 8.64
N ASP A 55 7.21 15.87 9.65
CA ASP A 55 8.36 15.10 10.10
C ASP A 55 7.89 13.66 10.10
N SER A 56 8.40 12.89 9.14
CA SER A 56 8.16 11.47 9.08
C SER A 56 8.92 10.92 10.28
N THR A 57 8.33 11.10 11.46
CA THR A 57 8.36 10.10 12.49
C THR A 57 7.97 8.85 11.73
N GLU A 58 9.00 8.11 11.32
CA GLU A 58 8.87 6.82 10.69
C GLU A 58 7.83 6.08 11.53
N ILE A 59 6.60 5.96 11.03
CA ILE A 59 5.74 4.88 11.45
C ILE A 59 6.45 3.66 10.88
N ARG A 60 7.49 3.19 11.57
CA ARG A 60 8.09 1.90 11.32
C ARG A 60 6.97 0.92 11.65
N ARG A 61 6.17 0.59 10.64
CA ARG A 61 5.20 -0.49 10.70
C ARG A 61 6.00 -1.77 10.87
N HIS A 62 6.31 -2.11 12.10
CA HIS A 62 7.00 -3.34 12.44
C HIS A 62 5.98 -4.47 12.33
N SER A 63 5.99 -5.15 11.19
CA SER A 63 5.22 -6.38 11.01
C SER A 63 5.85 -7.48 11.86
N ARG A 64 5.10 -8.06 12.80
CA ARG A 64 5.54 -9.20 13.60
C ARG A 64 4.71 -10.41 13.23
N ILE A 65 5.38 -11.48 12.78
CA ILE A 65 4.73 -12.76 12.46
C ILE A 65 4.81 -13.67 13.67
N ARG A 66 3.65 -14.10 14.18
CA ARG A 66 3.52 -15.07 15.27
C ARG A 66 2.96 -16.37 14.69
N ARG A 67 3.66 -17.49 14.91
CA ARG A 67 3.31 -18.80 14.31
C ARG A 67 3.47 -19.94 15.32
N LYS A 68 2.56 -20.92 15.27
CA LYS A 68 2.66 -22.20 15.99
C LYS A 68 2.16 -23.32 15.08
N SER A 69 2.97 -24.37 14.93
CA SER A 69 2.59 -25.52 14.11
C SER A 69 1.43 -26.27 14.75
N GLY A 70 0.40 -26.58 13.97
CA GLY A 70 -0.82 -27.24 14.47
C GLY A 70 -1.64 -26.37 15.41
N ALA A 71 -1.53 -25.03 15.32
CA ALA A 71 -2.31 -24.12 16.13
C ALA A 71 -3.82 -24.34 15.93
N THR A 72 -4.54 -24.38 17.04
CA THR A 72 -5.99 -24.26 17.12
C THR A 72 -6.41 -22.79 17.14
N LEU A 73 -7.70 -22.49 16.98
CA LEU A 73 -8.22 -21.13 17.16
C LEU A 73 -7.92 -20.55 18.55
N ALA A 74 -7.95 -21.38 19.60
CA ALA A 74 -7.63 -20.97 20.97
C ALA A 74 -6.14 -20.58 21.12
N ASP A 75 -5.23 -21.24 20.38
CA ASP A 75 -3.83 -20.85 20.36
C ASP A 75 -3.63 -19.47 19.72
N ILE A 76 -4.38 -19.17 18.66
CA ILE A 76 -4.35 -17.85 18.01
C ILE A 76 -4.86 -16.79 18.98
N GLU A 77 -5.94 -17.08 19.70
CA GLU A 77 -6.48 -16.19 20.73
C GLU A 77 -5.44 -15.85 21.79
N GLN A 78 -4.71 -16.86 22.30
CA GLN A 78 -3.64 -16.65 23.28
C GLN A 78 -2.49 -15.81 22.71
N MET A 79 -2.13 -15.99 21.43
CA MET A 79 -1.09 -15.18 20.78
C MET A 79 -1.49 -13.70 20.67
N ILE A 80 -2.76 -13.43 20.42
CA ILE A 80 -3.31 -12.07 20.37
C ILE A 80 -3.22 -11.44 21.76
N ASP A 81 -3.61 -12.17 22.81
CA ASP A 81 -3.51 -11.69 24.19
C ASP A 81 -2.07 -11.39 24.60
N ASP A 82 -1.13 -12.26 24.24
CA ASP A 82 0.27 -12.07 24.58
C ASP A 82 0.90 -10.90 23.82
N ALA A 83 0.47 -10.65 22.58
CA ALA A 83 0.87 -9.46 21.83
C ALA A 83 0.33 -8.18 22.49
N ALA A 84 -0.96 -8.16 22.84
CA ALA A 84 -1.63 -7.00 23.45
C ALA A 84 -1.01 -6.55 24.78
N LYS A 85 -0.36 -7.46 25.52
CA LYS A 85 0.36 -7.13 26.77
C LYS A 85 1.64 -6.32 26.55
N THR A 86 2.23 -6.38 25.36
CA THR A 86 3.59 -5.89 25.10
C THR A 86 3.68 -4.88 23.96
N GLU A 87 2.61 -4.74 23.16
CA GLU A 87 2.63 -4.01 21.90
C GLU A 87 1.31 -3.25 21.68
N THR A 88 1.38 -2.11 20.99
CA THR A 88 0.20 -1.47 20.37
C THR A 88 -0.01 -2.10 18.99
N ILE A 89 -1.24 -2.50 18.69
CA ILE A 89 -1.56 -3.26 17.48
C ILE A 89 -2.41 -2.38 16.54
N ASP A 90 -1.87 -2.04 15.38
CA ASP A 90 -2.59 -1.24 14.38
C ASP A 90 -3.45 -2.11 13.45
N GLU A 91 -3.00 -3.32 13.14
CA GLU A 91 -3.64 -4.25 12.20
C GLU A 91 -3.38 -5.70 12.61
N ILE A 92 -4.40 -6.55 12.44
CA ILE A 92 -4.29 -8.01 12.65
C ILE A 92 -4.63 -8.74 11.35
N ILE A 93 -3.74 -9.62 10.93
CA ILE A 93 -3.96 -10.56 9.82
C ILE A 93 -3.95 -11.97 10.38
N ILE A 94 -5.10 -12.67 10.29
CA ILE A 94 -5.26 -14.03 10.79
C ILE A 94 -5.18 -15.01 9.63
N VAL A 95 -4.23 -15.93 9.71
CA VAL A 95 -4.14 -17.10 8.84
C VAL A 95 -4.25 -18.34 9.74
N GLY A 96 -5.39 -19.02 9.67
CA GLY A 96 -5.74 -20.13 10.55
C GLY A 96 -6.88 -20.98 9.97
N GLY A 97 -7.36 -21.98 10.71
CA GLY A 97 -8.45 -22.87 10.27
C GLY A 97 -7.99 -24.22 9.70
N THR A 98 -6.68 -24.40 9.46
CA THR A 98 -6.13 -25.66 8.91
C THR A 98 -6.25 -26.84 9.88
N HIS A 99 -6.34 -26.59 11.19
CA HIS A 99 -6.58 -27.66 12.16
C HIS A 99 -8.03 -28.16 12.07
N GLU A 100 -8.96 -27.22 11.91
CA GLU A 100 -10.40 -27.44 11.83
C GLU A 100 -10.83 -28.22 10.57
N THR A 101 -9.99 -28.24 9.52
CA THR A 101 -10.23 -29.10 8.35
C THR A 101 -10.01 -30.58 8.63
N THR A 102 -9.29 -30.91 9.70
CA THR A 102 -8.96 -32.28 10.11
C THR A 102 -9.58 -32.70 11.43
N SER A 103 -10.29 -31.79 12.12
CA SER A 103 -10.91 -32.06 13.42
C SER A 103 -12.41 -32.35 13.30
N ASP A 104 -12.94 -33.08 14.28
CA ASP A 104 -14.37 -33.43 14.38
C ASP A 104 -15.24 -32.28 14.93
N VAL A 105 -14.72 -31.05 14.98
CA VAL A 105 -15.43 -29.89 15.51
C VAL A 105 -16.60 -29.53 14.60
N SER A 106 -17.84 -29.44 15.09
CA SER A 106 -18.99 -29.13 14.23
C SER A 106 -18.84 -27.78 13.50
N ALA A 107 -19.41 -27.67 12.30
CA ALA A 107 -19.37 -26.43 11.50
C ALA A 107 -19.94 -25.21 12.26
N ALA A 108 -20.99 -25.42 13.06
CA ALA A 108 -21.57 -24.38 13.91
C ALA A 108 -20.57 -23.88 14.99
N ASN A 109 -19.84 -24.80 15.61
CA ASN A 109 -18.82 -24.46 16.60
C ASN A 109 -17.64 -23.73 15.95
N ILE A 110 -17.25 -24.09 14.73
CA ILE A 110 -16.19 -23.38 13.98
C ILE A 110 -16.60 -21.93 13.76
N LYS A 111 -17.83 -21.69 13.27
CA LYS A 111 -18.33 -20.32 13.06
C LYS A 111 -18.30 -19.51 14.36
N GLU A 112 -18.87 -20.05 15.44
CA GLU A 112 -18.96 -19.32 16.72
C GLU A 112 -17.58 -19.07 17.32
N ASN A 113 -16.68 -20.06 17.31
CA ASN A 113 -15.31 -19.89 17.84
C ASN A 113 -14.55 -18.79 17.09
N ILE A 114 -14.72 -18.70 15.77
CA ILE A 114 -14.10 -17.65 14.96
C ILE A 114 -14.75 -16.30 15.26
N ALA A 115 -16.07 -16.23 15.35
CA ALA A 115 -16.76 -14.98 15.69
C ALA A 115 -16.29 -14.45 17.06
N GLN A 116 -16.11 -15.32 18.05
CA GLN A 116 -15.56 -14.95 19.37
C GLN A 116 -14.12 -14.44 19.28
N LEU A 117 -13.24 -15.15 18.56
CA LEU A 117 -11.88 -14.70 18.28
C LEU A 117 -11.84 -13.32 17.64
N LEU A 118 -12.70 -13.07 16.64
CA LEU A 118 -12.76 -11.79 15.92
C LEU A 118 -13.31 -10.66 16.78
N ARG A 119 -14.38 -10.91 17.56
CA ARG A 119 -14.91 -9.91 18.50
C ARG A 119 -13.84 -9.50 19.50
N LYS A 120 -13.04 -10.46 19.99
CA LYS A 120 -11.92 -10.18 20.90
C LYS A 120 -10.83 -9.36 20.21
N ALA A 121 -10.41 -9.75 19.01
CA ALA A 121 -9.42 -9.03 18.23
C ALA A 121 -9.88 -7.58 17.90
N LYS A 122 -11.19 -7.34 17.67
CA LYS A 122 -11.75 -5.99 17.46
C LYS A 122 -11.66 -5.08 18.67
N THR A 123 -11.46 -5.62 19.87
CA THR A 123 -11.19 -4.79 21.05
C THR A 123 -9.79 -4.17 21.02
N LEU A 124 -8.88 -4.71 20.20
CA LEU A 124 -7.49 -4.27 20.07
C LEU A 124 -7.28 -3.37 18.85
N THR A 125 -7.88 -3.70 17.71
CA THR A 125 -7.81 -2.87 16.49
C THR A 125 -9.08 -2.99 15.64
N PRO A 126 -9.52 -1.90 14.98
CA PRO A 126 -10.58 -1.98 13.98
C PRO A 126 -10.16 -2.66 12.67
N THR A 127 -8.84 -2.75 12.39
CA THR A 127 -8.32 -3.23 11.11
C THR A 127 -7.95 -4.71 11.23
N ILE A 128 -8.86 -5.58 10.81
CA ILE A 128 -8.66 -7.03 10.87
C ILE A 128 -8.96 -7.66 9.51
N SER A 129 -8.15 -8.63 9.12
CA SER A 129 -8.45 -9.49 7.99
C SER A 129 -8.18 -10.97 8.32
N VAL A 130 -8.98 -11.85 7.70
CA VAL A 130 -8.85 -13.29 7.84
C VAL A 130 -8.67 -13.90 6.44
N SER A 131 -7.65 -14.74 6.27
CA SER A 131 -7.45 -15.49 5.04
C SER A 131 -8.21 -16.82 5.06
N SER A 132 -8.73 -17.24 3.90
CA SER A 132 -9.21 -18.61 3.68
C SER A 132 -8.12 -19.65 3.96
N VAL A 133 -8.54 -20.85 4.40
CA VAL A 133 -7.70 -22.04 4.46
C VAL A 133 -7.32 -22.48 3.05
N LEU A 134 -6.01 -22.53 2.80
CA LEU A 134 -5.46 -22.94 1.53
C LEU A 134 -5.54 -24.46 1.34
N PRO A 135 -5.57 -24.96 0.09
CA PRO A 135 -5.43 -26.39 -0.16
C PRO A 135 -4.13 -26.93 0.46
N SER A 136 -4.11 -28.19 0.87
CA SER A 136 -2.90 -28.83 1.42
C SER A 136 -2.79 -30.26 0.96
N LYS A 137 -1.61 -30.63 0.46
CA LYS A 137 -1.31 -31.98 -0.03
C LYS A 137 -1.43 -33.07 1.04
N HIS A 138 -1.21 -32.73 2.30
CA HIS A 138 -1.06 -33.71 3.40
C HIS A 138 -2.26 -33.80 4.34
N ARG A 139 -3.27 -32.94 4.19
CA ARG A 139 -4.38 -32.81 5.16
C ARG A 139 -5.78 -32.78 4.50
N ALA A 140 -5.87 -33.15 3.23
CA ALA A 140 -7.04 -32.84 2.41
C ALA A 140 -8.27 -33.74 2.68
N ASN A 141 -9.27 -33.17 3.35
CA ASN A 141 -10.66 -33.36 2.94
C ASN A 141 -11.12 -32.04 2.26
N PRO A 142 -11.15 -31.97 0.92
CA PRO A 142 -11.49 -30.76 0.18
C PRO A 142 -12.87 -30.20 0.51
N ASP A 143 -13.86 -31.08 0.68
CA ASP A 143 -15.24 -30.71 1.02
C ASP A 143 -15.29 -30.08 2.41
N ARG A 144 -14.56 -30.68 3.36
CA ARG A 144 -14.46 -30.15 4.71
C ARG A 144 -13.76 -28.79 4.74
N ARG A 145 -12.69 -28.60 3.97
CA ARG A 145 -12.02 -27.31 3.84
C ARG A 145 -12.96 -26.23 3.28
N ALA A 146 -13.74 -26.57 2.26
CA ALA A 146 -14.73 -25.65 1.70
C ALA A 146 -15.78 -25.25 2.75
N ASP A 147 -16.28 -26.21 3.52
CA ASP A 147 -17.21 -25.95 4.65
C ASP A 147 -16.57 -25.03 5.70
N VAL A 148 -15.32 -25.29 6.11
CA VAL A 148 -14.58 -24.41 7.03
C VAL A 148 -14.48 -23.00 6.46
N ASN A 149 -14.06 -22.81 5.21
CA ASN A 149 -13.94 -21.49 4.58
C ASN A 149 -15.28 -20.75 4.52
N VAL A 150 -16.39 -21.45 4.26
CA VAL A 150 -17.74 -20.87 4.31
C VAL A 150 -18.04 -20.38 5.73
N LYS A 151 -17.75 -21.17 6.77
CA LYS A 151 -17.98 -20.78 8.17
C LYS A 151 -17.08 -19.65 8.64
N MET A 152 -15.83 -19.60 8.19
CA MET A 152 -14.93 -18.47 8.42
C MET A 152 -15.51 -17.19 7.80
N LYS A 153 -15.97 -17.25 6.55
CA LYS A 153 -16.57 -16.11 5.85
C LYS A 153 -17.86 -15.63 6.50
N GLU A 154 -18.73 -16.55 6.90
CA GLU A 154 -19.96 -16.22 7.66
C GLU A 154 -19.63 -15.49 8.98
N ALA A 155 -18.65 -15.97 9.74
CA ALA A 155 -18.21 -15.33 10.98
C ALA A 155 -17.59 -13.93 10.73
N CYS A 156 -16.80 -13.79 9.67
CA CYS A 156 -16.24 -12.50 9.28
C CYS A 156 -17.33 -11.48 8.91
N ASN A 157 -18.34 -11.89 8.14
CA ASN A 157 -19.47 -11.04 7.78
C ASN A 157 -20.29 -10.62 9.01
N GLU A 158 -20.49 -11.53 9.97
CA GLU A 158 -21.23 -11.23 11.20
C GLU A 158 -20.54 -10.19 12.07
N VAL A 159 -19.21 -10.24 12.14
CA VAL A 159 -18.40 -9.35 13.00
C VAL A 159 -17.91 -8.11 12.23
N ASP A 160 -18.27 -7.97 10.95
CA ASP A 160 -17.80 -6.92 10.04
C ASP A 160 -16.25 -6.86 10.00
N VAL A 161 -15.67 -7.95 9.50
CA VAL A 161 -14.23 -8.18 9.31
C VAL A 161 -13.98 -8.61 7.86
N LYS A 162 -12.88 -8.17 7.27
CA LYS A 162 -12.53 -8.54 5.89
C LYS A 162 -12.13 -10.01 5.80
N PHE A 163 -12.87 -10.78 4.99
CA PHE A 163 -12.46 -12.13 4.57
C PHE A 163 -11.73 -12.07 3.22
N VAL A 164 -10.53 -12.64 3.16
CA VAL A 164 -9.72 -12.74 1.95
C VAL A 164 -9.79 -14.17 1.43
N ASP A 165 -10.52 -14.35 0.34
CA ASP A 165 -10.61 -15.63 -0.36
C ASP A 165 -9.41 -15.78 -1.29
N ASN A 166 -8.50 -16.67 -0.93
CA ASN A 166 -7.27 -16.94 -1.67
C ASN A 166 -7.35 -18.26 -2.43
N ASP A 167 -8.47 -18.98 -2.43
CA ASP A 167 -8.51 -20.35 -2.96
C ASP A 167 -8.13 -20.43 -4.46
N ALA A 168 -8.61 -19.45 -5.23
CA ALA A 168 -8.31 -19.35 -6.66
C ALA A 168 -6.82 -19.10 -6.98
N ASN A 169 -6.04 -18.58 -6.03
CA ASN A 169 -4.61 -18.30 -6.23
C ASN A 169 -3.73 -19.55 -6.08
N PHE A 170 -4.27 -20.62 -5.49
CA PHE A 170 -3.54 -21.85 -5.18
C PHE A 170 -4.16 -23.08 -5.84
N THR A 171 -5.05 -22.86 -6.81
CA THR A 171 -5.68 -23.90 -7.61
C THR A 171 -5.46 -23.62 -9.10
N PHE A 172 -5.13 -24.66 -9.85
CA PHE A 172 -5.09 -24.61 -11.31
C PHE A 172 -6.50 -24.37 -11.88
N TRP A 173 -6.58 -24.03 -13.17
CA TRP A 173 -7.84 -23.87 -13.93
C TRP A 173 -8.84 -25.03 -13.73
N ASN A 174 -8.35 -26.25 -13.50
CA ASN A 174 -9.17 -27.45 -13.30
C ASN A 174 -9.61 -27.67 -11.84
N GLY A 175 -9.30 -26.74 -10.93
CA GLY A 175 -9.58 -26.84 -9.50
C GLY A 175 -8.61 -27.72 -8.71
N ALA A 176 -7.59 -28.31 -9.35
CA ALA A 176 -6.55 -29.06 -8.66
C ALA A 176 -5.61 -28.10 -7.92
N ALA A 177 -5.13 -28.51 -6.75
CA ALA A 177 -4.20 -27.73 -5.97
C ALA A 177 -2.84 -27.58 -6.71
N ASP A 178 -2.26 -26.37 -6.72
CA ASP A 178 -0.91 -26.15 -7.28
C ASP A 178 0.19 -26.62 -6.34
N ASP A 179 0.61 -27.88 -6.51
CA ASP A 179 1.66 -28.55 -5.74
C ASP A 179 2.97 -27.75 -5.61
N ALA A 180 3.32 -26.91 -6.60
CA ALA A 180 4.54 -26.11 -6.55
C ALA A 180 4.43 -24.90 -5.60
N ALA A 181 3.20 -24.46 -5.31
CA ALA A 181 2.92 -23.34 -4.44
C ALA A 181 2.87 -23.71 -2.94
N PHE A 182 2.79 -25.01 -2.60
CA PHE A 182 2.67 -25.46 -1.22
C PHE A 182 4.03 -25.76 -0.58
N GLN A 183 4.48 -24.87 0.29
CA GLN A 183 5.55 -25.16 1.24
C GLN A 183 4.99 -25.75 2.55
N ARG A 184 5.82 -26.50 3.27
CA ARG A 184 5.44 -27.12 4.54
C ARG A 184 5.35 -26.06 5.63
N ASP A 185 4.32 -26.12 6.49
CA ASP A 185 4.21 -25.21 7.64
C ASP A 185 5.53 -25.16 8.44
N GLY A 186 6.10 -23.96 8.57
CA GLY A 186 7.32 -23.73 9.36
C GLY A 186 8.64 -23.88 8.62
N SER A 187 8.67 -24.15 7.30
CA SER A 187 9.90 -23.98 6.52
C SER A 187 10.29 -22.50 6.48
N SER A 188 11.47 -22.19 6.99
CA SER A 188 12.10 -20.88 6.83
C SER A 188 12.45 -20.66 5.37
N ILE A 189 12.11 -19.49 4.85
CA ILE A 189 12.90 -18.81 3.81
C ILE A 189 14.02 -18.07 4.54
#